data_AF-A0A210PYH1-F1
#
_entry.id   AF-A0A210PYH1-F1
#
_cell.length_a   1.000
_cell.length_b   1.000
_cell.length_c   1.000
_cell.angle_alpha   90.00
_cell.angle_beta   90.00
_cell.angle_gamma   90.00
#
_symmetry.space_group_name_H-M   'P 1'
#
loop_
_entity.id
_entity.type
_entity.pdbx_description
1 polymer ?
#
loop_
_entity_poly.entity_id
_entity_poly.type
_entity_poly.pdbx_seq_one_letter_code
_entity_poly.pdbx_strand_id
1 'polypeptide(L)'
;MLKVFLLLTALIGVFGDTVDLGCNPGWYPNAGYCYLFNTNKRVTHQQAADECNNYLATLVRVESANEKMFIDTTIPQFTSDGFWTDMTDLRFDGTSTGTGVWEWGGYEKVNMSAIAWEKYPTNNPKDSCGAINIQGVFQNWRCDQRLGYICELDVGTDGGCPFGWMFGTDTCFYFSNTSDPSLLLSWTDAKAMCAAKVVGNVKGKLVTLDRPIDAAYIVNEMPEIANSTIMYWTGLTKTATAWAWDGGDPYNAGYFSWATEPDHINNNEHCAILKTDGKFSDQNCNRQMNFVCRLGTTTVNSDYYMGCNGWTRAGHKCYQIYDGPKSSWTDANSKCQSLSSRLLKVETLDERDWVEWQLTDESHPNVYWSGLNDRATEGTYRWADGALANSSLIRWNQEPNSWFGDEDCAGIRQDGNYNDRDCFLQAPAICEYTGSPCPTGWVTWAGTSTVCYYVTAVNQTFTWDEANTFCSKDMAQIGQMKPALLAVNSQAEQTFINNLLTKQALNPKSWWTGLNDVKNEGIWTYPDRSNLPPNMAVIPWNSEPNDKLGNKDCVMLAWSGRYIDINCKAKIGFICEKWPYGLNPNKASTRSLSSLLIALVVSVTFILH
;
A
#
# COMPACT_ATOMS: atom_id res chain seq x y z
N MET A 1 -5.36 -54.99 43.94
CA MET A 1 -4.27 -54.23 44.59
C MET A 1 -4.12 -52.94 43.81
N LEU A 2 -4.25 -51.79 44.50
CA LEU A 2 -3.89 -50.41 44.11
C LEU A 2 -4.23 -49.98 42.66
N LYS A 3 -5.25 -49.15 42.37
CA LYS A 3 -5.40 -47.73 42.77
C LYS A 3 -4.06 -47.03 43.01
N VAL A 4 -3.64 -46.18 42.07
CA VAL A 4 -2.88 -44.91 42.17
C VAL A 4 -2.29 -44.69 40.76
N PHE A 5 -2.47 -43.62 39.98
CA PHE A 5 -3.26 -42.38 39.98
C PHE A 5 -3.09 -41.80 38.55
N LEU A 6 -4.13 -41.15 38.00
CA LEU A 6 -4.08 -40.16 36.89
C LEU A 6 -3.64 -40.59 35.48
N LEU A 7 -4.61 -40.64 34.55
CA LEU A 7 -4.79 -39.61 33.51
C LEU A 7 -6.01 -39.98 32.65
N LEU A 8 -7.12 -39.29 32.92
CA LEU A 8 -8.34 -39.31 32.13
C LEU A 8 -8.18 -38.35 30.93
N THR A 9 -8.61 -38.85 29.77
CA THR A 9 -9.28 -38.15 28.65
C THR A 9 -8.56 -37.02 27.92
N ALA A 10 -8.22 -37.28 26.65
CA ALA A 10 -8.67 -36.44 25.53
C ALA A 10 -8.50 -37.21 24.21
N LEU A 11 -9.62 -37.63 23.63
CA LEU A 11 -9.72 -38.03 22.23
C LEU A 11 -11.04 -37.47 21.68
N ILE A 12 -10.92 -36.92 20.47
CA ILE A 12 -11.94 -36.48 19.50
C ILE A 12 -12.16 -34.96 19.42
N GLY A 13 -11.80 -34.41 18.26
CA GLY A 13 -12.26 -33.11 17.78
C GLY A 13 -11.33 -32.47 16.74
N VAL A 14 -11.18 -33.07 15.56
CA VAL A 14 -10.59 -32.42 14.38
C VAL A 14 -11.56 -31.33 13.93
N PHE A 15 -11.22 -30.06 14.14
CA PHE A 15 -11.66 -28.90 13.37
C PHE A 15 -10.66 -27.76 13.57
N GLY A 16 -10.08 -27.29 12.44
CA GLY A 16 -9.52 -25.95 12.28
C GLY A 16 -8.29 -25.60 13.10
N ASP A 17 -7.10 -25.94 12.61
CA ASP A 17 -5.89 -25.20 12.95
C ASP A 17 -6.03 -23.75 12.44
N THR A 18 -6.64 -22.89 13.24
CA THR A 18 -6.48 -21.44 13.12
C THR A 18 -5.22 -21.06 13.87
N VAL A 19 -4.14 -20.82 13.14
CA VAL A 19 -2.92 -20.23 13.71
C VAL A 19 -3.20 -18.75 13.92
N ASP A 20 -3.69 -18.40 15.11
CA ASP A 20 -3.88 -17.02 15.57
C ASP A 20 -2.50 -16.35 15.76
N LEU A 21 -2.17 -15.39 14.90
CA LEU A 21 -0.92 -14.62 14.96
C LEU A 21 -1.04 -13.33 15.81
N GLY A 22 -2.16 -13.14 16.50
CA GLY A 22 -2.39 -12.11 17.52
C GLY A 22 -2.61 -10.70 16.97
N CYS A 23 -3.30 -9.87 17.75
CA CYS A 23 -3.57 -8.47 17.43
C CYS A 23 -2.38 -7.55 17.78
N ASN A 24 -2.34 -6.37 17.13
CA ASN A 24 -1.41 -5.31 17.50
C ASN A 24 -1.54 -4.98 19.00
N PRO A 25 -0.44 -4.71 19.73
CA PRO A 25 -0.50 -4.25 21.11
C PRO A 25 -1.47 -3.08 21.30
N GLY A 26 -2.37 -3.21 22.30
CA GLY A 26 -3.48 -2.27 22.53
C GLY A 26 -4.78 -2.64 21.80
N TRP A 27 -4.74 -3.62 20.89
CA TRP A 27 -5.92 -4.24 20.28
C TRP A 27 -6.21 -5.58 20.95
N TYR A 28 -7.49 -5.91 21.02
CA TYR A 28 -8.00 -7.09 21.71
C TYR A 28 -8.46 -8.11 20.68
N PRO A 29 -7.91 -9.34 20.63
CA PRO A 29 -8.34 -10.38 19.71
C PRO A 29 -9.66 -11.00 20.14
N ASN A 30 -10.56 -11.22 19.18
CA ASN A 30 -11.72 -12.08 19.37
C ASN A 30 -12.20 -12.65 18.02
N ALA A 31 -12.25 -13.98 17.92
CA ALA A 31 -12.88 -14.72 16.83
C ALA A 31 -12.49 -14.30 15.39
N GLY A 32 -11.20 -14.04 15.14
CA GLY A 32 -10.72 -13.61 13.81
C GLY A 32 -10.82 -12.11 13.56
N TYR A 33 -11.09 -11.31 14.59
CA TYR A 33 -11.07 -9.86 14.57
C TYR A 33 -10.18 -9.28 15.67
N CYS A 34 -9.72 -8.04 15.45
CA CYS A 34 -9.01 -7.22 16.42
C CYS A 34 -9.84 -5.98 16.76
N TYR A 35 -9.96 -5.66 18.05
CA TYR A 35 -10.77 -4.56 18.54
C TYR A 35 -9.93 -3.50 19.26
N LEU A 36 -10.13 -2.22 18.94
CA LEU A 36 -9.49 -1.09 19.62
C LEU A 36 -10.55 -0.26 20.35
N PHE A 37 -10.41 -0.13 21.67
CA PHE A 37 -11.29 0.68 22.51
C PHE A 37 -10.63 2.04 22.78
N ASN A 38 -11.07 3.09 22.10
CA ASN A 38 -10.50 4.43 22.27
C ASN A 38 -11.34 5.30 23.21
N THR A 39 -10.75 5.64 24.36
CA THR A 39 -11.32 6.56 25.36
C THR A 39 -10.55 7.87 25.48
N ASN A 40 -9.39 7.97 24.83
CA ASN A 40 -8.52 9.15 24.89
C ASN A 40 -9.03 10.30 24.02
N LYS A 41 -9.81 9.98 22.98
CA LYS A 41 -10.43 10.96 22.08
C LYS A 41 -11.95 10.94 22.27
N ARG A 42 -12.55 12.14 22.23
CA ARG A 42 -14.01 12.33 22.25
C ARG A 42 -14.45 13.06 20.99
N VAL A 43 -15.08 12.32 20.08
CA VAL A 43 -15.32 12.74 18.70
C VAL A 43 -16.77 12.50 18.28
N THR A 44 -17.21 13.19 17.23
CA THR A 44 -18.52 12.92 16.62
C THR A 44 -18.54 11.54 15.99
N HIS A 45 -19.72 10.97 15.72
CA HIS A 45 -19.85 9.64 15.12
C HIS A 45 -19.10 9.52 13.78
N GLN A 46 -19.25 10.52 12.90
CA GLN A 46 -18.50 10.56 11.63
C GLN A 46 -17.00 10.57 11.85
N GLN A 47 -16.51 11.45 12.73
CA GLN A 47 -15.09 11.52 13.07
C GLN A 47 -14.56 10.21 13.67
N ALA A 48 -15.37 9.45 14.42
CA ALA A 48 -14.98 8.15 14.93
C ALA A 48 -14.81 7.13 13.80
N ALA A 49 -15.72 7.12 12.82
CA ALA A 49 -15.57 6.30 11.62
C ALA A 49 -14.31 6.67 10.83
N ASP A 50 -14.06 7.97 10.65
CA ASP A 50 -12.85 8.48 9.99
C ASP A 50 -11.57 8.02 10.72
N GLU A 51 -11.57 8.07 12.05
CA GLU A 51 -10.44 7.63 12.86
C GLU A 51 -10.23 6.11 12.81
N CYS A 52 -11.29 5.30 12.82
CA CYS A 52 -11.15 3.85 12.65
C CYS A 52 -10.60 3.49 11.26
N ASN A 53 -11.06 4.20 10.22
CA ASN A 53 -10.58 4.01 8.85
C ASN A 53 -9.07 4.26 8.71
N ASN A 54 -8.48 5.15 9.52
CA ASN A 54 -7.03 5.36 9.55
C ASN A 54 -6.26 4.12 10.06
N TYR A 55 -6.91 3.23 10.81
CA TYR A 55 -6.35 1.98 11.30
C TYR A 55 -6.72 0.77 10.44
N LEU A 56 -7.30 0.96 9.24
CA LEU A 56 -7.99 -0.09 8.46
C LEU A 56 -9.17 -0.75 9.13
N ALA A 57 -9.51 -0.28 10.31
CA ALA A 57 -10.63 -0.77 11.03
C ALA A 57 -11.86 0.01 10.61
N THR A 58 -13.01 -0.50 10.99
CA THR A 58 -14.27 0.25 10.90
C THR A 58 -14.81 0.45 12.31
N LEU A 59 -15.84 1.27 12.46
CA LEU A 59 -16.56 1.27 13.73
C LEU A 59 -17.06 -0.14 14.03
N VAL A 60 -17.03 -0.52 15.31
CA VAL A 60 -17.45 -1.85 15.73
C VAL A 60 -18.88 -2.11 15.33
N ARG A 61 -19.11 -3.35 14.90
CA ARG A 61 -20.43 -3.85 14.62
C ARG A 61 -20.63 -5.14 15.39
N VAL A 62 -21.68 -5.20 16.21
CA VAL A 62 -21.99 -6.42 16.96
C VAL A 62 -22.83 -7.38 16.12
N GLU A 63 -22.21 -8.47 15.68
CA GLU A 63 -22.81 -9.44 14.75
C GLU A 63 -23.17 -10.77 15.42
N SER A 64 -22.54 -11.09 16.56
CA SER A 64 -22.77 -12.35 17.26
C SER A 64 -22.93 -12.20 18.76
N ALA A 65 -23.56 -13.19 19.39
CA ALA A 65 -23.65 -13.26 20.85
C ALA A 65 -22.27 -13.42 21.50
N ASN A 66 -21.33 -14.09 20.83
CA ASN A 66 -19.96 -14.26 21.30
C ASN A 66 -19.21 -12.92 21.32
N GLU A 67 -19.32 -12.17 20.24
CA GLU A 67 -18.74 -10.84 20.13
C GLU A 67 -19.38 -9.86 21.13
N LYS A 68 -20.71 -9.89 21.28
CA LYS A 68 -21.42 -9.11 22.30
C LYS A 68 -20.89 -9.41 23.70
N MET A 69 -20.69 -10.69 24.02
CA MET A 69 -20.14 -11.12 25.32
C MET A 69 -18.69 -10.65 25.51
N PHE A 70 -17.88 -10.72 24.46
CA PHE A 70 -16.52 -10.19 24.47
C PHE A 70 -16.51 -8.68 24.75
N ILE A 71 -17.35 -7.90 24.06
CA ILE A 71 -17.46 -6.45 24.26
C ILE A 71 -17.96 -6.13 25.68
N ASP A 72 -18.97 -6.86 26.18
CA ASP A 72 -19.54 -6.65 27.52
C ASP A 72 -18.55 -6.93 28.65
N THR A 73 -17.64 -7.87 28.46
CA THR A 73 -16.59 -8.20 29.44
C THR A 73 -15.37 -7.28 29.32
N THR A 74 -15.17 -6.63 28.17
CA THR A 74 -14.01 -5.79 27.89
C THR A 74 -14.26 -4.32 28.25
N ILE A 75 -15.43 -3.77 27.89
CA ILE A 75 -15.80 -2.36 28.14
C ILE A 75 -15.62 -1.91 29.61
N PRO A 76 -15.96 -2.71 30.65
CA PRO A 76 -15.84 -2.27 32.05
C PRO A 76 -14.41 -1.93 32.49
N GLN A 77 -13.39 -2.31 31.71
CA GLN A 77 -11.99 -1.97 31.96
C GLN A 77 -11.69 -0.49 31.64
N PHE A 78 -12.60 0.19 30.94
CA PHE A 78 -12.43 1.54 30.44
C PHE A 78 -13.32 2.55 31.17
N THR A 79 -12.86 3.80 31.23
CA THR A 79 -13.67 4.93 31.71
C THR A 79 -14.12 5.77 30.51
N SER A 80 -15.41 5.73 30.18
CA SER A 80 -16.02 6.50 29.08
C SER A 80 -17.49 6.81 29.38
N ASP A 81 -18.06 7.80 28.69
CA ASP A 81 -19.52 8.04 28.71
C ASP A 81 -20.26 7.15 27.69
N GLY A 82 -19.50 6.41 26.88
CA GLY A 82 -19.98 5.50 25.86
C GLY A 82 -19.02 5.41 24.69
N PHE A 83 -19.29 4.47 23.80
CA PHE A 83 -18.49 4.21 22.62
C PHE A 83 -19.36 4.21 21.38
N TRP A 84 -18.99 5.01 20.38
CA TRP A 84 -19.61 4.93 19.07
C TRP A 84 -19.43 3.55 18.45
N THR A 85 -20.49 3.11 17.77
CA THR A 85 -20.55 1.87 16.98
C THR A 85 -20.98 2.20 15.55
N ASP A 86 -20.94 1.25 14.62
CA ASP A 86 -21.35 1.47 13.22
C ASP A 86 -22.88 1.59 13.02
N MET A 87 -23.64 1.68 14.12
CA MET A 87 -25.11 1.67 14.09
C MET A 87 -25.67 3.08 13.88
N THR A 88 -26.65 3.21 12.98
CA THR A 88 -27.36 4.46 12.73
C THR A 88 -28.81 4.22 12.28
N ASP A 89 -29.70 5.19 12.50
CA ASP A 89 -31.04 5.23 11.91
C ASP A 89 -31.25 6.45 10.98
N LEU A 90 -30.19 7.22 10.70
CA LEU A 90 -30.26 8.42 9.87
C LEU A 90 -30.85 8.10 8.49
N ARG A 91 -31.64 9.01 7.92
CA ARG A 91 -32.04 8.84 6.52
C ARG A 91 -30.87 8.97 5.57
N PHE A 92 -30.96 8.15 4.53
CA PHE A 92 -29.99 7.99 3.46
C PHE A 92 -30.24 8.97 2.29
N ASP A 93 -30.97 10.08 2.55
CA ASP A 93 -31.41 11.10 1.60
C ASP A 93 -30.89 12.53 1.88
N GLY A 94 -30.00 12.69 2.87
CA GLY A 94 -29.47 14.01 3.29
C GLY A 94 -30.32 14.74 4.33
N THR A 95 -31.41 14.13 4.83
CA THR A 95 -32.18 14.66 5.96
C THR A 95 -31.70 14.07 7.29
N SER A 96 -31.45 14.91 8.29
CA SER A 96 -31.10 14.49 9.66
C SER A 96 -32.33 14.01 10.45
N THR A 97 -33.19 13.23 9.80
CA THR A 97 -34.38 12.66 10.43
C THR A 97 -34.25 11.15 10.46
N GLY A 98 -34.39 10.54 11.64
CA GLY A 98 -34.41 9.09 11.80
C GLY A 98 -35.47 8.42 10.92
N THR A 99 -35.13 7.24 10.38
CA THR A 99 -36.03 6.36 9.64
C THR A 99 -36.92 5.54 10.59
N GLY A 100 -36.53 5.40 11.85
CA GLY A 100 -37.09 4.43 12.79
C GLY A 100 -36.61 2.99 12.53
N VAL A 101 -35.70 2.79 11.57
CA VAL A 101 -35.08 1.50 11.24
C VAL A 101 -33.59 1.63 11.49
N TRP A 102 -33.09 0.85 12.45
CA TRP A 102 -31.67 0.83 12.81
C TRP A 102 -30.90 -0.08 11.88
N GLU A 103 -29.81 0.44 11.33
CA GLU A 103 -28.95 -0.25 10.38
C GLU A 103 -27.48 -0.12 10.77
N TRP A 104 -26.71 -1.17 10.50
CA TRP A 104 -25.25 -1.17 10.52
C TRP A 104 -24.74 -0.66 9.18
N GLY A 105 -23.80 0.28 9.22
CA GLY A 105 -23.24 0.88 8.02
C GLY A 105 -24.31 1.49 7.09
N GLY A 106 -25.55 1.67 7.56
CA GLY A 106 -26.63 2.28 6.76
C GLY A 106 -27.26 1.44 5.67
N TYR A 107 -27.10 0.12 5.72
CA TYR A 107 -27.70 -0.80 4.74
C TYR A 107 -28.18 -2.09 5.38
N GLU A 108 -27.54 -2.55 6.45
CA GLU A 108 -27.86 -3.83 7.06
C GLU A 108 -28.71 -3.66 8.31
N LYS A 109 -29.92 -4.22 8.30
CA LYS A 109 -30.82 -4.14 9.45
C LYS A 109 -30.20 -4.75 10.69
N VAL A 110 -30.22 -3.97 11.77
CA VAL A 110 -29.78 -4.44 13.08
C VAL A 110 -30.74 -5.53 13.56
N ASN A 111 -30.20 -6.67 13.95
CA ASN A 111 -30.98 -7.72 14.59
C ASN A 111 -31.34 -7.28 16.02
N MET A 112 -32.52 -6.67 16.17
CA MET A 112 -33.00 -6.13 17.45
C MET A 112 -33.16 -7.17 18.56
N SER A 113 -33.19 -8.47 18.26
CA SER A 113 -33.21 -9.52 19.29
C SER A 113 -31.82 -9.88 19.82
N ALA A 114 -30.75 -9.48 19.14
CA ALA A 114 -29.37 -9.73 19.54
C ALA A 114 -28.79 -8.61 20.44
N ILE A 115 -29.48 -7.48 20.56
CA ILE A 115 -29.00 -6.30 21.30
C ILE A 115 -29.96 -5.88 22.40
N ALA A 116 -29.41 -5.40 23.52
CA ALA A 116 -30.16 -4.85 24.64
C ALA A 116 -30.05 -3.32 24.66
N TRP A 117 -31.19 -2.62 24.68
CA TRP A 117 -31.26 -1.14 24.72
C TRP A 117 -31.52 -0.62 26.13
N GLU A 118 -30.86 0.47 26.52
CA GLU A 118 -30.96 1.07 27.87
C GLU A 118 -32.31 1.79 28.06
N LYS A 119 -32.79 2.39 26.98
CA LYS A 119 -34.09 3.00 26.82
C LYS A 119 -34.38 2.86 25.33
N TYR A 120 -35.43 2.13 24.96
CA TYR A 120 -35.81 1.87 23.56
C TYR A 120 -35.56 3.12 22.69
N PRO A 121 -34.98 3.00 21.48
CA PRO A 121 -34.50 4.13 20.69
C PRO A 121 -35.53 5.26 20.68
N THR A 122 -35.11 6.45 21.11
CA THR A 122 -36.02 7.58 21.27
C THR A 122 -36.62 7.96 19.91
N ASN A 123 -37.91 8.34 19.86
CA ASN A 123 -38.53 8.91 18.65
C ASN A 123 -38.01 10.31 18.31
N ASN A 124 -36.89 10.74 18.90
CA ASN A 124 -36.29 12.03 18.65
C ASN A 124 -35.48 11.93 17.35
N PRO A 125 -35.87 12.64 16.29
CA PRO A 125 -35.23 12.52 14.98
C PRO A 125 -33.76 12.95 14.96
N LYS A 126 -33.25 13.58 16.04
CA LYS A 126 -31.84 13.93 16.16
C LYS A 126 -30.98 12.82 16.76
N ASP A 127 -31.57 11.83 17.45
CA ASP A 127 -30.84 10.79 18.17
C ASP A 127 -30.62 9.56 17.28
N SER A 128 -29.84 9.74 16.23
CA SER A 128 -29.76 8.82 15.09
C SER A 128 -28.48 8.00 14.96
N CYS A 129 -27.58 8.10 15.95
CA CYS A 129 -26.35 7.32 16.00
C CYS A 129 -26.31 6.45 17.25
N GLY A 130 -25.94 5.19 17.05
CA GLY A 130 -25.86 4.17 18.09
C GLY A 130 -24.52 4.20 18.82
N ALA A 131 -24.57 4.07 20.13
CA ALA A 131 -23.40 3.88 20.98
C ALA A 131 -23.67 2.77 21.99
N ILE A 132 -22.60 2.20 22.54
CA ILE A 132 -22.66 1.27 23.67
C ILE A 132 -22.14 1.96 24.92
N ASN A 133 -22.87 1.88 26.03
CA ASN A 133 -22.45 2.46 27.30
C ASN A 133 -21.47 1.52 28.05
N ILE A 134 -20.95 1.97 29.19
CA ILE A 134 -19.97 1.21 29.99
C ILE A 134 -20.55 -0.07 30.64
N GLN A 135 -21.87 -0.22 30.64
CA GLN A 135 -22.58 -1.42 31.09
C GLN A 135 -22.84 -2.41 29.95
N GLY A 136 -22.32 -2.14 28.74
CA GLY A 136 -22.55 -2.99 27.57
C GLY A 136 -23.95 -2.85 26.97
N VAL A 137 -24.67 -1.78 27.30
CA VAL A 137 -26.05 -1.56 26.83
C VAL A 137 -26.06 -0.53 25.71
N PHE A 138 -26.83 -0.80 24.65
CA PHE A 138 -26.95 0.10 23.51
C PHE A 138 -27.85 1.29 23.83
N GLN A 139 -27.46 2.45 23.31
CA GLN A 139 -28.10 3.74 23.48
C GLN A 139 -28.02 4.53 22.17
N ASN A 140 -29.00 5.41 21.93
CA ASN A 140 -29.01 6.29 20.78
C ASN A 140 -28.74 7.73 21.19
N TRP A 141 -27.93 8.42 20.39
CA TRP A 141 -27.50 9.78 20.64
C TRP A 141 -27.50 10.60 19.37
N ARG A 142 -27.45 11.91 19.54
CA ARG A 142 -27.14 12.80 18.42
C ARG A 142 -25.76 12.48 17.88
N CYS A 143 -25.65 12.35 16.57
CA CYS A 143 -24.40 12.03 15.89
C CYS A 143 -23.29 13.07 16.12
N ASP A 144 -23.66 14.30 16.53
CA ASP A 144 -22.75 15.38 16.91
C ASP A 144 -22.30 15.35 18.37
N GLN A 145 -22.78 14.40 19.19
CA GLN A 145 -22.22 14.14 20.52
C GLN A 145 -20.77 13.68 20.42
N ARG A 146 -20.00 13.90 21.49
CA ARG A 146 -18.57 13.55 21.55
C ARG A 146 -18.34 12.42 22.53
N LEU A 147 -18.19 11.21 22.01
CA LEU A 147 -17.98 9.98 22.77
C LEU A 147 -16.63 9.34 22.41
N GLY A 148 -16.21 8.35 23.21
CA GLY A 148 -15.20 7.40 22.77
C GLY A 148 -15.73 6.53 21.62
N TYR A 149 -14.92 5.60 21.12
CA TYR A 149 -15.32 4.74 20.02
C TYR A 149 -14.59 3.40 20.06
N ILE A 150 -15.19 2.39 19.44
CA ILE A 150 -14.56 1.08 19.28
C ILE A 150 -14.33 0.87 17.79
N CYS A 151 -13.11 0.53 17.42
CA CYS A 151 -12.79 0.07 16.09
C CYS A 151 -12.71 -1.46 16.06
N GLU A 152 -13.14 -2.05 14.96
CA GLU A 152 -13.05 -3.48 14.67
C GLU A 152 -12.32 -3.66 13.34
N LEU A 153 -11.33 -4.55 13.35
CA LEU A 153 -10.49 -4.90 12.23
C LEU A 153 -10.60 -6.39 11.97
N ASP A 154 -11.06 -6.78 10.79
CA ASP A 154 -11.07 -8.17 10.35
C ASP A 154 -9.64 -8.67 10.11
N VAL A 155 -9.30 -9.81 10.71
CA VAL A 155 -7.97 -10.43 10.62
C VAL A 155 -7.98 -11.80 9.97
N GLY A 156 -9.07 -12.15 9.27
CA GLY A 156 -9.19 -13.38 8.51
C GLY A 156 -8.00 -13.62 7.57
N THR A 157 -7.51 -14.86 7.54
CA THR A 157 -6.43 -15.27 6.63
C THR A 157 -6.96 -15.36 5.20
N ASP A 158 -6.66 -14.40 4.33
CA ASP A 158 -6.73 -14.68 2.89
C ASP A 158 -5.86 -13.73 2.05
N GLY A 159 -5.16 -14.27 1.04
CA GLY A 159 -4.10 -13.59 0.29
C GLY A 159 -2.67 -14.10 0.56
N GLY A 160 -2.51 -15.10 1.43
CA GLY A 160 -1.26 -15.83 1.66
C GLY A 160 -0.25 -15.18 2.62
N CYS A 161 -0.49 -13.95 3.08
CA CYS A 161 0.27 -13.31 4.17
C CYS A 161 -0.53 -13.24 5.46
N PRO A 162 0.09 -13.44 6.63
CA PRO A 162 -0.64 -13.33 7.88
C PRO A 162 -1.03 -11.90 8.25
N PHE A 163 -2.06 -11.77 9.10
CA PHE A 163 -2.46 -10.49 9.65
C PHE A 163 -1.29 -9.75 10.33
N GLY A 164 -1.22 -8.42 10.10
CA GLY A 164 -0.13 -7.57 10.57
C GLY A 164 1.16 -7.71 9.76
N TRP A 165 1.17 -8.53 8.70
CA TRP A 165 2.25 -8.56 7.72
C TRP A 165 1.89 -7.74 6.50
N MET A 166 2.85 -6.95 6.07
CA MET A 166 2.84 -6.21 4.84
C MET A 166 3.06 -7.13 3.65
N PHE A 167 2.36 -6.89 2.55
CA PHE A 167 2.45 -7.70 1.35
C PHE A 167 3.38 -7.05 0.31
N GLY A 168 4.52 -7.69 0.04
CA GLY A 168 5.32 -7.48 -1.16
C GLY A 168 4.83 -8.36 -2.32
N THR A 169 5.52 -8.36 -3.46
CA THR A 169 5.06 -9.02 -4.69
C THR A 169 4.76 -10.52 -4.55
N ASP A 170 5.56 -11.23 -3.77
CA ASP A 170 5.48 -12.67 -3.45
C ASP A 170 6.09 -12.97 -2.06
N THR A 171 6.21 -11.94 -1.23
CA THR A 171 6.90 -12.00 0.07
C THR A 171 6.12 -11.15 1.07
N CYS A 172 5.87 -11.70 2.26
CA CYS A 172 5.26 -10.98 3.37
C CYS A 172 6.35 -10.40 4.26
N PHE A 173 6.17 -9.19 4.77
CA PHE A 173 7.08 -8.54 5.71
C PHE A 173 6.39 -8.17 7.02
N TYR A 174 7.05 -8.41 8.16
CA TYR A 174 6.53 -8.05 9.47
C TYR A 174 7.51 -7.16 10.18
N PHE A 175 7.09 -5.95 10.52
CA PHE A 175 7.84 -5.05 11.37
C PHE A 175 7.40 -5.25 12.83
N SER A 176 8.36 -5.39 13.75
CA SER A 176 8.05 -5.45 15.17
C SER A 176 7.37 -4.16 15.64
N ASN A 177 6.38 -4.26 16.54
CA ASN A 177 5.69 -3.08 17.05
C ASN A 177 6.67 -2.19 17.84
N THR A 178 6.90 -1.00 17.30
CA THR A 178 7.86 -0.02 17.82
C THR A 178 7.42 0.63 19.13
N SER A 179 6.14 0.51 19.48
CA SER A 179 5.56 1.00 20.74
C SER A 179 5.60 -0.05 21.85
N ASP A 180 6.00 -1.29 21.58
CA ASP A 180 6.06 -2.37 22.56
C ASP A 180 7.51 -2.67 22.99
N PRO A 181 7.93 -2.28 24.21
CA PRO A 181 9.29 -2.53 24.70
C PRO A 181 9.66 -4.01 24.82
N SER A 182 8.67 -4.92 24.89
CA SER A 182 8.92 -6.36 24.97
C SER A 182 9.36 -6.97 23.63
N LEU A 183 9.19 -6.22 22.54
CA LEU A 183 9.60 -6.62 21.19
C LEU A 183 10.96 -6.03 20.76
N LEU A 184 11.66 -5.35 21.68
CA LEU A 184 13.07 -5.01 21.49
C LEU A 184 13.90 -6.24 21.84
N LEU A 185 14.49 -6.87 20.83
CA LEU A 185 15.14 -8.19 20.97
C LEU A 185 16.61 -8.15 20.54
N SER A 186 17.40 -9.10 21.05
CA SER A 186 18.71 -9.40 20.48
C SER A 186 18.54 -9.95 19.06
N TRP A 187 19.60 -9.90 18.24
CA TRP A 187 19.54 -10.45 16.89
C TRP A 187 19.17 -11.95 16.89
N THR A 188 19.73 -12.71 17.83
CA THR A 188 19.45 -14.15 17.97
C THR A 188 17.98 -14.41 18.36
N ASP A 189 17.44 -13.61 19.27
CA ASP A 189 16.04 -13.74 19.72
C ASP A 189 15.07 -13.27 18.63
N ALA A 190 15.41 -12.19 17.91
CA ALA A 190 14.66 -11.71 16.76
C ALA A 190 14.63 -12.76 15.63
N LYS A 191 15.76 -13.42 15.35
CA LYS A 191 15.81 -14.55 14.41
C LYS A 191 14.92 -15.71 14.85
N ALA A 192 14.98 -16.10 16.12
CA ALA A 192 14.13 -17.15 16.65
C ALA A 192 12.64 -16.78 16.56
N MET A 193 12.30 -15.52 16.84
CA MET A 193 10.95 -14.98 16.70
C MET A 193 10.46 -15.02 15.25
N CYS A 194 11.27 -14.61 14.28
CA CYS A 194 10.88 -14.72 12.86
C CYS A 194 10.72 -16.18 12.44
N ALA A 195 11.60 -17.08 12.90
CA ALA A 195 11.52 -18.51 12.60
C ALA A 195 10.31 -19.22 13.24
N ALA A 196 9.79 -18.68 14.35
CA ALA A 196 8.58 -19.16 15.00
C ALA A 196 7.30 -18.76 14.23
N LYS A 197 7.37 -17.77 13.34
CA LYS A 197 6.23 -17.38 12.49
C LYS A 197 6.20 -18.29 11.26
N VAL A 198 5.20 -19.17 11.18
CA VAL A 198 5.11 -20.23 10.16
C VAL A 198 3.77 -20.14 9.43
N VAL A 199 3.79 -20.24 8.10
CA VAL A 199 2.60 -20.33 7.25
C VAL A 199 2.72 -21.56 6.37
N GLY A 200 1.80 -22.52 6.54
CA GLY A 200 1.92 -23.84 5.93
C GLY A 200 3.25 -24.49 6.32
N ASN A 201 4.10 -24.77 5.32
CA ASN A 201 5.45 -25.33 5.51
C ASN A 201 6.57 -24.27 5.46
N VAL A 202 6.24 -23.00 5.26
CA VAL A 202 7.21 -21.91 5.13
C VAL A 202 7.46 -21.29 6.49
N LYS A 203 8.72 -21.24 6.91
CA LYS A 203 9.15 -20.54 8.12
C LYS A 203 9.61 -19.13 7.77
N GLY A 204 9.23 -18.17 8.58
CA GLY A 204 9.76 -16.82 8.51
C GLY A 204 11.25 -16.79 8.81
N LYS A 205 11.92 -15.74 8.36
CA LYS A 205 13.30 -15.41 8.74
C LYS A 205 13.45 -13.91 8.84
N LEU A 206 14.56 -13.43 9.38
CA LEU A 206 14.85 -11.99 9.34
C LEU A 206 14.89 -11.51 7.88
N VAL A 207 14.50 -10.26 7.65
CA VAL A 207 14.42 -9.69 6.30
C VAL A 207 15.78 -9.75 5.61
N THR A 208 15.77 -10.10 4.34
CA THR A 208 16.93 -10.07 3.47
C THR A 208 16.56 -9.23 2.25
N LEU A 209 17.48 -8.35 1.84
CA LEU A 209 17.29 -7.46 0.69
C LEU A 209 18.06 -8.01 -0.51
N ASP A 210 17.77 -9.27 -0.85
CA ASP A 210 18.40 -10.00 -1.95
C ASP A 210 17.75 -9.72 -3.31
N ARG A 211 16.58 -9.05 -3.32
CA ARG A 211 15.86 -8.64 -4.53
C ARG A 211 15.61 -7.13 -4.54
N PRO A 212 15.82 -6.44 -5.69
CA PRO A 212 15.59 -5.00 -5.80
C PRO A 212 14.16 -4.56 -5.46
N ILE A 213 13.16 -5.39 -5.78
CA ILE A 213 11.74 -5.08 -5.53
C ILE A 213 11.40 -5.09 -4.04
N ASP A 214 11.95 -6.03 -3.28
CA ASP A 214 11.76 -6.14 -1.84
C ASP A 214 12.53 -5.04 -1.10
N ALA A 215 13.74 -4.74 -1.55
CA ALA A 215 14.54 -3.64 -1.03
C ALA A 215 13.81 -2.31 -1.18
N ALA A 216 13.31 -2.01 -2.38
CA ALA A 216 12.54 -0.79 -2.63
C ALA A 216 11.25 -0.75 -1.81
N TYR A 217 10.54 -1.88 -1.69
CA TYR A 217 9.33 -1.96 -0.87
C TYR A 217 9.62 -1.64 0.61
N ILE A 218 10.56 -2.35 1.21
CA ILE A 218 10.92 -2.15 2.62
C ILE A 218 11.40 -0.72 2.88
N VAL A 219 12.26 -0.17 2.02
CA VAL A 219 12.79 1.19 2.19
C VAL A 219 11.70 2.24 2.06
N ASN A 220 10.72 2.08 1.17
CA ASN A 220 9.62 3.04 1.02
C ASN A 220 8.62 2.99 2.18
N GLU A 221 8.36 1.80 2.73
CA GLU A 221 7.38 1.62 3.79
C GLU A 221 7.95 1.98 5.18
N MET A 222 9.27 1.91 5.36
CA MET A 222 9.93 2.19 6.63
C MET A 222 9.70 3.62 7.18
N PRO A 223 9.81 4.71 6.38
CA PRO A 223 9.51 6.06 6.84
C PRO A 223 8.06 6.27 7.31
N GLU A 224 7.11 5.55 6.72
CA GLU A 224 5.69 5.62 7.10
C GLU A 224 5.41 4.88 8.42
N ILE A 225 6.20 3.85 8.73
CA ILE A 225 6.01 2.99 9.91
C ILE A 225 6.84 3.46 11.11
N ALA A 226 7.94 4.17 10.87
CA ALA A 226 8.95 4.46 11.87
C ALA A 226 9.26 5.96 11.97
N ASN A 227 9.42 6.46 13.19
CA ASN A 227 10.06 7.75 13.39
C ASN A 227 11.55 7.67 12.99
N SER A 228 12.18 8.81 12.67
CA SER A 228 13.58 8.88 12.23
C SER A 228 14.63 8.27 13.18
N THR A 229 14.27 7.86 14.40
CA THR A 229 15.18 7.30 15.41
C THR A 229 15.11 5.79 15.57
N ILE A 230 14.14 5.12 14.94
CA ILE A 230 13.94 3.67 15.09
C ILE A 230 14.79 2.92 14.05
N MET A 231 15.38 1.80 14.49
CA MET A 231 16.26 0.95 13.68
C MET A 231 15.84 -0.51 13.83
N TYR A 232 16.01 -1.30 12.77
CA TYR A 232 15.54 -2.68 12.72
C TYR A 232 16.66 -3.67 12.40
N TRP A 233 16.69 -4.79 13.12
CA TRP A 233 17.50 -5.95 12.74
C TRP A 233 17.11 -6.49 11.37
N THR A 234 18.13 -6.80 10.58
CA THR A 234 18.02 -7.53 9.31
C THR A 234 18.67 -8.91 9.44
N GLY A 235 18.52 -9.75 8.43
CA GLY A 235 19.22 -11.03 8.34
C GLY A 235 20.70 -10.91 8.01
N LEU A 236 21.24 -9.70 7.81
CA LEU A 236 22.63 -9.55 7.37
C LEU A 236 23.59 -9.74 8.54
N THR A 237 24.55 -10.65 8.38
CA THR A 237 25.54 -10.96 9.41
C THR A 237 26.94 -11.05 8.83
N LYS A 238 27.95 -10.78 9.67
CA LYS A 238 29.35 -10.89 9.30
C LYS A 238 29.88 -12.29 9.63
N THR A 239 30.30 -13.01 8.59
CA THR A 239 31.06 -14.26 8.72
C THR A 239 32.56 -13.95 8.92
N ALA A 240 33.39 -14.99 9.06
CA ALA A 240 34.83 -14.83 9.24
C ALA A 240 35.51 -14.01 8.13
N THR A 241 34.96 -14.00 6.91
CA THR A 241 35.60 -13.38 5.73
C THR A 241 34.72 -12.39 4.97
N ALA A 242 33.39 -12.43 5.14
CA ALA A 242 32.47 -11.58 4.38
C ALA A 242 31.12 -11.38 5.09
N TRP A 243 30.39 -10.34 4.68
CA TRP A 243 28.97 -10.17 5.01
C TRP A 243 28.12 -11.15 4.19
N ALA A 244 27.14 -11.77 4.82
CA ALA A 244 26.23 -12.72 4.19
C ALA A 244 24.85 -12.68 4.84
N TRP A 245 23.81 -12.95 4.03
CA TRP A 245 22.45 -13.08 4.54
C TRP A 245 22.28 -14.40 5.28
N ASP A 246 21.64 -14.33 6.44
CA ASP A 246 21.24 -15.50 7.21
C ASP A 246 20.31 -16.39 6.38
N GLY A 247 20.64 -17.68 6.30
CA GLY A 247 19.93 -18.64 5.45
C GLY A 247 20.45 -18.75 4.01
N GLY A 248 21.49 -18.00 3.63
CA GLY A 248 22.22 -18.20 2.37
C GLY A 248 21.60 -17.55 1.14
N ASP A 249 20.76 -16.53 1.32
CA ASP A 249 20.22 -15.75 0.20
C ASP A 249 21.34 -15.01 -0.58
N PRO A 250 21.14 -14.72 -1.88
CA PRO A 250 22.12 -14.01 -2.68
C PRO A 250 22.51 -12.66 -2.06
N TYR A 251 23.80 -12.48 -1.81
CA TYR A 251 24.36 -11.22 -1.34
C TYR A 251 24.85 -10.38 -2.52
N ASN A 252 24.20 -9.25 -2.77
CA ASN A 252 24.64 -8.27 -3.74
C ASN A 252 24.87 -6.93 -3.02
N ALA A 253 26.15 -6.54 -2.88
CA ALA A 253 26.55 -5.28 -2.25
C ALA A 253 25.99 -4.04 -2.97
N GLY A 254 25.55 -4.21 -4.22
CA GLY A 254 24.86 -3.17 -4.96
C GLY A 254 23.53 -2.80 -4.34
N TYR A 255 22.74 -3.70 -3.73
CA TYR A 255 21.33 -3.44 -3.39
C TYR A 255 21.05 -2.59 -2.15
N PHE A 256 22.08 -2.19 -1.42
CA PHE A 256 21.91 -1.37 -0.23
C PHE A 256 23.21 -0.59 0.07
N SER A 257 23.08 0.54 0.74
CA SER A 257 24.21 1.39 1.08
C SER A 257 24.48 1.36 2.58
N TRP A 258 25.75 1.36 2.96
CA TRP A 258 26.14 1.56 4.35
C TRP A 258 26.08 3.04 4.71
N ALA A 259 25.76 3.37 5.97
CA ALA A 259 25.71 4.75 6.44
C ALA A 259 27.12 5.37 6.54
N THR A 260 27.87 4.99 7.57
CA THR A 260 29.27 5.42 7.80
C THR A 260 30.16 4.22 8.15
N GLU A 261 29.71 3.04 7.72
CA GLU A 261 30.06 1.72 8.25
C GLU A 261 30.46 0.77 7.11
N PRO A 262 31.09 -0.40 7.34
CA PRO A 262 31.39 -1.02 8.63
C PRO A 262 32.70 -0.56 9.27
N ASP A 263 32.65 -0.09 10.53
CA ASP A 263 33.79 0.40 11.31
C ASP A 263 34.32 -0.62 12.33
N HIS A 264 33.57 -1.70 12.60
CA HIS A 264 33.94 -2.78 13.52
C HIS A 264 34.37 -2.31 14.92
N ILE A 265 33.62 -1.38 15.53
CA ILE A 265 33.90 -0.96 16.90
C ILE A 265 34.00 -2.18 17.84
N ASN A 266 35.17 -2.35 18.45
CA ASN A 266 35.52 -3.41 19.41
C ASN A 266 35.44 -4.87 18.90
N ASN A 267 35.51 -5.12 17.58
CA ASN A 267 35.41 -6.48 17.00
C ASN A 267 34.16 -7.28 17.44
N ASN A 268 33.05 -6.61 17.76
CA ASN A 268 31.85 -7.27 18.30
C ASN A 268 30.57 -6.87 17.57
N GLU A 269 30.71 -6.33 16.37
CA GLU A 269 29.62 -5.82 15.54
C GLU A 269 29.52 -6.70 14.30
N HIS A 270 28.69 -7.74 14.43
CA HIS A 270 28.58 -8.81 13.44
C HIS A 270 27.15 -8.95 12.89
N CYS A 271 26.24 -8.05 13.25
CA CYS A 271 24.85 -8.04 12.80
C CYS A 271 24.51 -6.67 12.23
N ALA A 272 23.79 -6.62 11.11
CA ALA A 272 23.44 -5.36 10.50
C ALA A 272 22.00 -4.94 10.81
N ILE A 273 21.84 -3.65 11.06
CA ILE A 273 20.56 -2.97 11.19
C ILE A 273 20.25 -2.14 9.95
N LEU A 274 18.96 -1.95 9.69
CA LEU A 274 18.43 -1.04 8.70
C LEU A 274 17.87 0.21 9.40
N LYS A 275 18.31 1.38 8.94
CA LYS A 275 17.84 2.69 9.39
C LYS A 275 16.68 3.18 8.51
N THR A 276 15.96 4.19 8.99
CA THR A 276 14.81 4.80 8.29
C THR A 276 15.18 5.54 7.00
N ASP A 277 16.45 5.89 6.81
CA ASP A 277 16.99 6.43 5.55
C ASP A 277 17.40 5.34 4.55
N GLY A 278 17.03 4.07 4.81
CA GLY A 278 17.35 2.93 3.97
C GLY A 278 18.80 2.44 4.08
N LYS A 279 19.63 3.06 4.94
CA LYS A 279 21.04 2.69 5.08
C LYS A 279 21.31 1.65 6.15
N PHE A 280 22.35 0.87 5.92
CA PHE A 280 22.79 -0.19 6.83
C PHE A 280 23.86 0.31 7.81
N SER A 281 23.91 -0.30 8.99
CA SER A 281 24.96 -0.10 9.99
C SER A 281 25.19 -1.41 10.73
N ASP A 282 26.45 -1.77 10.98
CA ASP A 282 26.78 -2.93 11.80
C ASP A 282 26.66 -2.57 13.28
N GLN A 283 26.25 -3.56 14.06
CA GLN A 283 25.93 -3.42 15.47
C GLN A 283 26.22 -4.70 16.22
N ASN A 284 26.40 -4.54 17.53
CA ASN A 284 26.51 -5.66 18.45
C ASN A 284 25.19 -6.43 18.50
N CYS A 285 25.25 -7.71 18.10
CA CYS A 285 24.10 -8.61 18.00
C CYS A 285 23.29 -8.76 19.30
N ASN A 286 23.86 -8.41 20.47
CA ASN A 286 23.19 -8.51 21.76
C ASN A 286 22.34 -7.29 22.12
N ARG A 287 22.37 -6.20 21.33
CA ARG A 287 21.54 -5.02 21.59
C ARG A 287 20.07 -5.37 21.37
N GLN A 288 19.22 -4.79 22.22
CA GLN A 288 17.76 -4.94 22.11
C GLN A 288 17.26 -3.92 21.08
N MET A 289 16.76 -4.39 19.94
CA MET A 289 16.26 -3.54 18.87
C MET A 289 14.99 -4.10 18.25
N ASN A 290 14.30 -3.26 17.48
CA ASN A 290 13.21 -3.70 16.61
C ASN A 290 13.78 -4.62 15.52
N PHE A 291 12.91 -5.36 14.83
CA PHE A 291 13.31 -6.31 13.80
C PHE A 291 12.28 -6.39 12.68
N VAL A 292 12.73 -6.80 11.48
CA VAL A 292 11.85 -7.10 10.35
C VAL A 292 11.96 -8.58 10.00
N CYS A 293 10.83 -9.26 9.88
CA CYS A 293 10.75 -10.62 9.35
C CYS A 293 10.28 -10.62 7.89
N ARG A 294 10.69 -11.63 7.13
CA ARG A 294 10.14 -11.98 5.82
C ARG A 294 9.58 -13.41 5.78
N LEU A 295 8.61 -13.64 4.92
CA LEU A 295 8.00 -14.93 4.64
C LEU A 295 7.70 -15.03 3.14
N GLY A 296 8.23 -16.03 2.43
CA GLY A 296 7.95 -16.21 0.99
C GLY A 296 6.57 -16.84 0.76
N THR A 297 5.79 -16.35 -0.21
CA THR A 297 4.49 -16.95 -0.58
C THR A 297 4.66 -17.98 -1.70
N THR A 298 3.86 -19.04 -1.71
CA THR A 298 3.99 -20.17 -2.65
C THR A 298 3.17 -20.04 -3.94
N THR A 299 2.62 -18.86 -4.28
CA THR A 299 1.70 -18.76 -5.42
C THR A 299 1.82 -17.45 -6.20
N VAL A 300 2.23 -17.63 -7.46
CA VAL A 300 2.04 -16.78 -8.64
C VAL A 300 2.83 -15.47 -8.67
N ASN A 301 3.77 -15.45 -9.61
CA ASN A 301 4.57 -14.32 -10.03
C ASN A 301 3.66 -13.12 -10.39
N SER A 302 3.69 -12.06 -9.56
CA SER A 302 2.92 -10.83 -9.77
C SER A 302 3.61 -9.83 -10.72
N ASP A 303 4.65 -10.28 -11.45
CA ASP A 303 5.34 -9.55 -12.53
C ASP A 303 4.41 -9.01 -13.64
N TYR A 304 3.10 -9.25 -13.59
CA TYR A 304 2.18 -8.88 -14.65
C TYR A 304 1.38 -7.57 -14.46
N TYR A 305 1.42 -6.83 -13.33
CA TYR A 305 0.55 -5.64 -13.17
C TYR A 305 1.08 -4.38 -12.47
N MET A 306 2.39 -4.10 -12.55
CA MET A 306 2.91 -2.78 -12.13
C MET A 306 3.50 -1.97 -13.29
N GLY A 307 2.74 -1.88 -14.39
CA GLY A 307 2.43 -0.61 -15.08
C GLY A 307 3.52 0.25 -15.72
N CYS A 308 4.80 -0.13 -15.78
CA CYS A 308 5.83 0.74 -16.36
C CYS A 308 6.29 0.37 -17.79
N ASN A 309 5.74 -0.68 -18.42
CA ASN A 309 6.07 -1.14 -19.78
C ASN A 309 7.58 -1.06 -20.16
N GLY A 310 8.41 -1.78 -19.41
CA GLY A 310 9.87 -1.82 -19.62
C GLY A 310 10.63 -0.59 -19.11
N TRP A 311 9.96 0.34 -18.44
CA TRP A 311 10.57 1.41 -17.64
C TRP A 311 10.70 0.92 -16.19
N THR A 312 11.68 1.44 -15.47
CA THR A 312 11.96 1.09 -14.09
C THR A 312 10.97 1.80 -13.17
N ARG A 313 10.27 1.05 -12.32
CA ARG A 313 9.35 1.62 -11.32
C ARG A 313 10.11 1.98 -10.05
N ALA A 314 9.86 3.16 -9.50
CA ALA A 314 10.29 3.52 -8.15
C ALA A 314 9.25 4.41 -7.46
N GLY A 315 8.86 4.04 -6.25
CA GLY A 315 7.70 4.63 -5.58
C GLY A 315 6.45 4.56 -6.47
N HIS A 316 5.82 5.71 -6.69
CA HIS A 316 4.60 5.85 -7.51
C HIS A 316 4.85 6.29 -8.95
N LYS A 317 6.11 6.37 -9.42
CA LYS A 317 6.47 6.86 -10.76
C LYS A 317 7.19 5.79 -11.59
N CYS A 318 7.24 6.01 -12.90
CA CYS A 318 8.03 5.19 -13.84
C CYS A 318 9.16 6.02 -14.44
N TYR A 319 10.36 5.47 -14.50
CA TYR A 319 11.57 6.14 -14.95
C TYR A 319 12.25 5.34 -16.06
N GLN A 320 12.89 6.05 -16.98
CA GLN A 320 13.77 5.44 -17.96
C GLN A 320 15.10 6.18 -17.98
N ILE A 321 16.16 5.42 -17.75
CA ILE A 321 17.55 5.88 -17.80
C ILE A 321 18.06 5.51 -19.19
N TYR A 322 18.22 6.51 -20.05
CA TYR A 322 18.58 6.28 -21.45
C TYR A 322 20.10 6.36 -21.64
N ASP A 323 20.80 5.23 -21.64
CA ASP A 323 22.25 5.20 -21.97
C ASP A 323 22.54 5.43 -23.48
N GLY A 324 21.48 5.42 -24.30
CA GLY A 324 21.49 5.62 -25.76
C GLY A 324 21.81 7.06 -26.19
N PRO A 325 21.69 7.40 -27.50
CA PRO A 325 22.48 8.45 -28.13
C PRO A 325 22.38 9.76 -27.37
N LYS A 326 23.56 10.25 -26.98
CA LYS A 326 23.74 11.51 -26.28
C LYS A 326 23.10 12.66 -27.07
N SER A 327 22.47 13.59 -26.37
CA SER A 327 21.76 14.72 -26.99
C SER A 327 21.95 16.00 -26.17
N SER A 328 21.64 17.16 -26.77
CA SER A 328 21.59 18.42 -26.01
C SER A 328 20.47 18.38 -24.97
N TRP A 329 20.52 19.23 -23.95
CA TRP A 329 19.46 19.26 -22.93
C TRP A 329 18.08 19.55 -23.53
N THR A 330 18.01 20.44 -24.53
CA THR A 330 16.75 20.79 -25.20
C THR A 330 16.19 19.62 -26.01
N ASP A 331 17.06 18.86 -26.68
CA ASP A 331 16.67 17.66 -27.43
C ASP A 331 16.24 16.53 -26.47
N ALA A 332 16.96 16.35 -25.36
CA ALA A 332 16.60 15.41 -24.31
C ALA A 332 15.23 15.72 -23.69
N ASN A 333 14.96 17.00 -23.41
CA ASN A 333 13.66 17.45 -22.91
C ASN A 333 12.55 17.16 -23.92
N SER A 334 12.77 17.50 -25.19
CA SER A 334 11.83 17.23 -26.29
C SER A 334 11.60 15.72 -26.47
N LYS A 335 12.64 14.91 -26.26
CA LYS A 335 12.57 13.44 -26.31
C LYS A 335 11.68 12.89 -25.21
N CYS A 336 11.86 13.28 -23.95
CA CYS A 336 10.97 12.86 -22.87
C CYS A 336 9.53 13.33 -23.13
N GLN A 337 9.33 14.59 -23.54
CA GLN A 337 8.01 15.12 -23.89
C GLN A 337 7.32 14.32 -25.02
N SER A 338 8.08 13.88 -26.03
CA SER A 338 7.55 13.04 -27.12
C SER A 338 7.05 11.66 -26.66
N LEU A 339 7.49 11.22 -25.48
CA LEU A 339 7.08 9.98 -24.82
C LEU A 339 5.95 10.21 -23.81
N SER A 340 5.34 11.41 -23.82
CA SER A 340 4.37 11.85 -22.80
C SER A 340 4.95 11.80 -21.39
N SER A 341 6.25 12.01 -21.27
CA SER A 341 7.00 12.06 -20.01
C SER A 341 7.69 13.42 -19.90
N ARG A 342 8.49 13.64 -18.85
CA ARG A 342 9.37 14.81 -18.74
C ARG A 342 10.76 14.38 -18.32
N LEU A 343 11.74 15.27 -18.45
CA LEU A 343 13.03 15.06 -17.79
C LEU A 343 12.83 14.95 -16.29
N LEU A 344 13.62 14.10 -15.64
CA LEU A 344 13.59 13.86 -14.20
C LEU A 344 13.48 15.16 -13.40
N LYS A 345 12.46 15.24 -12.56
CA LYS A 345 12.29 16.24 -11.50
C LYS A 345 12.29 15.52 -10.16
N VAL A 346 13.32 15.76 -9.37
CA VAL A 346 13.44 15.20 -8.03
C VAL A 346 12.54 16.00 -7.07
N GLU A 347 11.54 15.35 -6.51
CA GLU A 347 10.51 15.95 -5.66
C GLU A 347 10.61 15.50 -4.19
N THR A 348 11.28 14.37 -3.91
CA THR A 348 11.52 13.84 -2.56
C THR A 348 12.98 13.42 -2.33
N LEU A 349 13.36 13.25 -1.06
CA LEU A 349 14.67 12.71 -0.70
C LEU A 349 14.82 11.24 -1.14
N ASP A 350 13.75 10.45 -1.05
CA ASP A 350 13.76 9.04 -1.47
C ASP A 350 13.95 8.90 -2.99
N GLU A 351 13.30 9.78 -3.77
CA GLU A 351 13.49 9.83 -5.22
C GLU A 351 14.93 10.19 -5.57
N ARG A 352 15.55 11.14 -4.85
CA ARG A 352 16.96 11.50 -5.01
C ARG A 352 17.86 10.29 -4.77
N ASP A 353 17.69 9.65 -3.61
CA ASP A 353 18.58 8.56 -3.16
C ASP A 353 18.43 7.33 -4.06
N TRP A 354 17.21 7.06 -4.54
CA TRP A 354 16.98 6.02 -5.54
C TRP A 354 17.65 6.33 -6.88
N VAL A 355 17.54 7.56 -7.40
CA VAL A 355 18.22 7.94 -8.65
C VAL A 355 19.74 7.84 -8.49
N GLU A 356 20.29 8.34 -7.39
CA GLU A 356 21.72 8.21 -7.05
C GLU A 356 22.13 6.73 -7.13
N TRP A 357 21.37 5.86 -6.47
CA TRP A 357 21.61 4.42 -6.44
C TRP A 357 21.66 3.77 -7.84
N GLN A 358 20.72 4.11 -8.73
CA GLN A 358 20.68 3.55 -10.09
C GLN A 358 21.92 3.88 -10.93
N LEU A 359 22.56 5.02 -10.67
CA LEU A 359 23.68 5.53 -11.46
C LEU A 359 25.05 5.09 -10.94
N THR A 360 25.12 4.38 -9.81
CA THR A 360 26.38 3.99 -9.15
C THR A 360 27.19 2.90 -9.88
N ASP A 361 26.60 2.19 -10.85
CA ASP A 361 27.34 1.19 -11.63
C ASP A 361 28.28 1.87 -12.65
N GLU A 362 29.57 1.52 -12.60
CA GLU A 362 30.65 2.02 -13.47
C GLU A 362 30.40 1.80 -14.97
N SER A 363 29.45 0.92 -15.33
CA SER A 363 29.00 0.71 -16.71
C SER A 363 28.20 1.88 -17.30
N HIS A 364 27.65 2.75 -16.46
CA HIS A 364 26.85 3.90 -16.88
C HIS A 364 27.72 5.06 -17.41
N PRO A 365 27.20 5.92 -18.30
CA PRO A 365 27.82 7.19 -18.63
C PRO A 365 28.11 8.12 -17.44
N ASN A 366 29.14 8.96 -17.56
CA ASN A 366 29.59 9.88 -16.50
C ASN A 366 28.55 10.92 -16.04
N VAL A 367 27.56 11.26 -16.86
CA VAL A 367 26.53 12.28 -16.56
C VAL A 367 25.24 12.03 -17.34
N TYR A 368 24.09 12.28 -16.73
CA TYR A 368 22.76 12.24 -17.33
C TYR A 368 22.03 13.56 -17.17
N TRP A 369 21.38 14.04 -18.23
CA TRP A 369 20.49 15.19 -18.14
C TRP A 369 19.30 14.93 -17.22
N SER A 370 19.03 15.93 -16.37
CA SER A 370 17.82 16.07 -15.56
C SER A 370 16.99 17.25 -16.03
N GLY A 371 15.81 17.48 -15.45
CA GLY A 371 15.00 18.66 -15.76
C GLY A 371 15.52 19.96 -15.15
N LEU A 372 16.56 19.92 -14.31
CA LEU A 372 17.06 21.08 -13.58
C LEU A 372 17.88 22.01 -14.49
N ASN A 373 17.60 23.31 -14.44
CA ASN A 373 18.24 24.34 -15.26
C ASN A 373 18.05 25.73 -14.64
N ASP A 374 18.90 26.69 -15.00
CA ASP A 374 18.76 28.10 -14.62
C ASP A 374 18.79 29.06 -15.83
N ARG A 375 18.58 28.51 -17.03
CA ARG A 375 18.45 29.22 -18.33
C ARG A 375 17.59 30.48 -18.33
N ALA A 376 16.60 30.56 -17.42
CA ALA A 376 15.72 31.71 -17.32
C ALA A 376 16.34 32.85 -16.49
N THR A 377 17.14 32.54 -15.48
CA THR A 377 17.76 33.49 -14.56
C THR A 377 18.94 32.81 -13.86
N GLU A 378 20.15 33.24 -14.21
CA GLU A 378 21.41 32.76 -13.63
C GLU A 378 21.34 32.61 -12.10
N GLY A 379 21.76 31.44 -11.59
CA GLY A 379 21.77 31.12 -10.16
C GLY A 379 20.38 30.82 -9.57
N THR A 380 19.30 30.85 -10.36
CA THR A 380 17.94 30.49 -9.93
C THR A 380 17.46 29.24 -10.64
N TYR A 381 17.81 28.09 -10.06
CA TYR A 381 17.46 26.79 -10.62
C TYR A 381 15.95 26.49 -10.56
N ARG A 382 15.44 26.05 -11.69
CA ARG A 382 14.08 25.60 -11.92
C ARG A 382 14.08 24.26 -12.63
N TRP A 383 13.00 23.54 -12.46
CA TRP A 383 12.72 22.36 -13.25
C TRP A 383 12.20 22.75 -14.63
N ALA A 384 12.26 21.83 -15.60
CA ALA A 384 11.81 22.06 -16.98
C ALA A 384 10.31 22.43 -17.09
N ASP A 385 9.52 22.13 -16.04
CA ASP A 385 8.11 22.55 -15.91
C ASP A 385 7.95 23.99 -15.35
N GLY A 386 9.06 24.67 -15.04
CA GLY A 386 9.10 26.02 -14.49
C GLY A 386 9.06 26.09 -12.96
N ALA A 387 8.82 24.97 -12.27
CA ALA A 387 8.78 24.93 -10.80
C ALA A 387 10.14 25.29 -10.21
N LEU A 388 10.15 26.09 -9.13
CA LEU A 388 11.38 26.44 -8.43
C LEU A 388 11.98 25.19 -7.77
N ALA A 389 13.29 24.99 -7.91
CA ALA A 389 13.96 23.86 -7.31
C ALA A 389 14.07 24.02 -5.79
N ASN A 390 13.87 22.92 -5.05
CA ASN A 390 14.15 22.88 -3.61
C ASN A 390 15.64 22.55 -3.42
N SER A 391 16.43 23.50 -2.94
CA SER A 391 17.87 23.34 -2.75
C SER A 391 18.26 22.20 -1.81
N SER A 392 17.37 21.78 -0.88
CA SER A 392 17.63 20.66 0.03
C SER A 392 17.62 19.29 -0.65
N LEU A 393 17.04 19.20 -1.85
CA LEU A 393 17.00 17.97 -2.65
C LEU A 393 18.15 17.86 -3.66
N ILE A 394 18.86 18.97 -3.92
CA ILE A 394 19.94 19.03 -4.90
C ILE A 394 21.29 18.98 -4.19
N ARG A 395 22.12 17.99 -4.54
CA ARG A 395 23.51 17.90 -4.08
C ARG A 395 24.44 18.32 -5.19
N TRP A 396 25.06 19.48 -5.02
CA TRP A 396 26.12 19.94 -5.91
C TRP A 396 27.49 19.45 -5.45
N ASN A 397 28.42 19.22 -6.38
CA ASN A 397 29.83 18.91 -6.05
C ASN A 397 30.76 20.01 -6.58
N GLN A 398 31.06 21.01 -5.75
CA GLN A 398 31.86 22.20 -6.13
C GLN A 398 31.29 22.98 -7.34
N GLU A 399 29.98 22.86 -7.51
CA GLU A 399 29.12 23.47 -8.52
C GLU A 399 27.96 24.16 -7.76
N PRO A 400 27.17 25.06 -8.38
CA PRO A 400 27.39 25.61 -9.71
C PRO A 400 28.54 26.61 -9.71
N ASN A 401 29.48 26.45 -10.65
CA ASN A 401 30.61 27.37 -10.80
C ASN A 401 30.50 28.26 -12.05
N SER A 402 29.47 28.04 -12.87
CA SER A 402 29.20 28.77 -14.12
C SER A 402 30.48 28.89 -14.96
N TRP A 403 31.17 27.78 -15.26
CA TRP A 403 32.47 27.85 -15.93
C TRP A 403 32.33 28.56 -17.29
N PHE A 404 32.94 29.74 -17.42
CA PHE A 404 32.82 30.68 -18.56
C PHE A 404 31.46 31.40 -18.73
N GLY A 405 30.50 31.20 -17.84
CA GLY A 405 29.22 31.93 -17.79
C GLY A 405 28.12 31.42 -18.72
N ASP A 406 28.23 30.17 -19.21
CA ASP A 406 27.30 29.57 -20.20
C ASP A 406 26.84 28.14 -19.80
N GLU A 407 26.86 27.77 -18.51
CA GLU A 407 26.52 26.42 -18.02
C GLU A 407 25.13 26.33 -17.36
N ASP A 408 24.06 26.46 -18.15
CA ASP A 408 22.71 26.63 -17.59
C ASP A 408 21.91 25.33 -17.31
N CYS A 409 22.46 24.15 -17.64
CA CYS A 409 21.73 22.88 -17.62
C CYS A 409 22.38 21.87 -16.68
N ALA A 410 21.62 21.31 -15.74
CA ALA A 410 22.20 20.43 -14.72
C ALA A 410 22.01 18.94 -15.06
N GLY A 411 23.12 18.21 -15.06
CA GLY A 411 23.16 16.76 -15.17
C GLY A 411 23.57 16.08 -13.86
N ILE A 412 23.12 14.84 -13.65
CA ILE A 412 23.47 14.01 -12.50
C ILE A 412 24.63 13.08 -12.89
N ARG A 413 25.70 13.10 -12.10
CA ARG A 413 26.88 12.26 -12.30
C ARG A 413 26.70 10.88 -11.65
N GLN A 414 27.58 9.93 -11.99
CA GLN A 414 27.57 8.57 -11.39
C GLN A 414 27.73 8.55 -9.86
N ASP A 415 28.28 9.61 -9.27
CA ASP A 415 28.40 9.78 -7.82
C ASP A 415 27.15 10.43 -7.19
N GLY A 416 26.05 10.51 -7.93
CA GLY A 416 24.77 11.09 -7.50
C GLY A 416 24.74 12.62 -7.44
N ASN A 417 25.87 13.29 -7.65
CA ASN A 417 25.95 14.74 -7.54
C ASN A 417 25.58 15.44 -8.86
N TYR A 418 24.91 16.57 -8.73
CA TYR A 418 24.61 17.47 -9.84
C TYR A 418 25.84 18.25 -10.28
N ASN A 419 25.89 18.52 -11.58
CA ASN A 419 26.87 19.38 -12.21
C ASN A 419 26.17 20.19 -13.32
N ASP A 420 26.27 21.50 -13.23
CA ASP A 420 25.83 22.47 -14.23
C ASP A 420 26.80 22.44 -15.41
N ARG A 421 26.22 22.41 -16.61
CA ARG A 421 26.94 22.15 -17.86
C ARG A 421 26.34 23.01 -18.95
N ASP A 422 27.15 23.32 -19.95
CA ASP A 422 26.68 23.87 -21.20
C ASP A 422 25.58 22.96 -21.78
N CYS A 423 24.38 23.54 -21.95
CA CYS A 423 23.19 22.86 -22.44
C CYS A 423 23.36 22.19 -23.82
N PHE A 424 24.35 22.61 -24.62
CA PHE A 424 24.65 22.05 -25.94
C PHE A 424 25.54 20.79 -25.87
N LEU A 425 26.12 20.49 -24.70
CA LEU A 425 26.85 19.25 -24.49
C LEU A 425 25.95 18.04 -24.72
N GLN A 426 26.56 16.97 -25.20
CA GLN A 426 25.86 15.74 -25.53
C GLN A 426 25.92 14.82 -24.31
N ALA A 427 24.76 14.60 -23.68
CA ALA A 427 24.63 13.63 -22.59
C ALA A 427 23.39 12.75 -22.77
N PRO A 428 23.39 11.53 -22.21
CA PRO A 428 22.17 10.74 -22.01
C PRO A 428 21.21 11.46 -21.06
N ALA A 429 19.99 10.95 -20.88
CA ALA A 429 18.96 11.61 -20.08
C ALA A 429 18.14 10.62 -19.25
N ILE A 430 17.60 11.12 -18.14
CA ILE A 430 16.63 10.39 -17.32
C ILE A 430 15.26 11.01 -17.58
N CYS A 431 14.33 10.20 -18.10
CA CYS A 431 12.94 10.61 -18.22
C CYS A 431 12.12 10.02 -17.06
N GLU A 432 11.20 10.80 -16.50
CA GLU A 432 10.16 10.32 -15.59
C GLU A 432 8.78 10.49 -16.23
N TYR A 433 7.94 9.49 -16.06
CA TYR A 433 6.56 9.53 -16.50
C TYR A 433 5.70 10.19 -15.43
N THR A 434 5.06 11.32 -15.77
CA THR A 434 4.25 12.09 -14.82
C THR A 434 2.78 11.74 -14.83
N GLY A 435 2.29 10.86 -15.70
CA GLY A 435 0.85 10.78 -15.96
C GLY A 435 0.29 12.07 -16.59
N SER A 436 -0.99 12.03 -16.98
CA SER A 436 -1.72 13.20 -17.48
C SER A 436 -2.52 13.85 -16.35
N PRO A 437 -2.72 15.18 -16.34
CA PRO A 437 -3.62 15.81 -15.35
C PRO A 437 -5.02 15.19 -15.45
N CYS A 438 -5.66 15.01 -14.29
CA CYS A 438 -6.97 14.38 -14.25
C CYS A 438 -8.02 15.18 -15.02
N PRO A 439 -8.99 14.51 -15.68
CA PRO A 439 -10.09 15.21 -16.33
C PRO A 439 -10.85 16.09 -15.34
N THR A 440 -11.54 17.11 -15.84
CA THR A 440 -12.37 17.98 -14.99
C THR A 440 -13.40 17.13 -14.22
N GLY A 441 -13.46 17.30 -12.90
CA GLY A 441 -14.35 16.54 -12.01
C GLY A 441 -13.75 15.24 -11.44
N TRP A 442 -12.51 14.90 -11.80
CA TRP A 442 -11.76 13.80 -11.21
C TRP A 442 -10.74 14.31 -10.17
N VAL A 443 -10.44 13.50 -9.17
CA VAL A 443 -9.54 13.84 -8.06
C VAL A 443 -8.25 13.01 -8.14
N THR A 444 -7.09 13.66 -7.96
CA THR A 444 -5.77 13.02 -7.88
C THR A 444 -5.44 12.56 -6.46
N TRP A 445 -4.77 11.43 -6.33
CA TRP A 445 -4.21 10.96 -5.06
C TRP A 445 -2.86 11.66 -4.76
N ALA A 446 -2.72 12.21 -3.54
CA ALA A 446 -1.45 12.66 -2.92
C ALA A 446 -0.59 13.68 -3.67
N GLY A 447 -1.15 14.44 -4.62
CA GLY A 447 -0.41 15.47 -5.35
C GLY A 447 0.59 14.92 -6.38
N THR A 448 0.65 13.60 -6.57
CA THR A 448 1.35 12.97 -7.70
C THR A 448 0.33 12.68 -8.80
N SER A 449 0.66 13.01 -10.04
CA SER A 449 -0.29 13.06 -11.18
C SER A 449 -0.57 11.70 -11.83
N THR A 450 -0.58 10.63 -11.03
CA THR A 450 -0.53 9.27 -11.56
C THR A 450 -1.91 8.62 -11.62
N VAL A 451 -2.74 8.66 -10.57
CA VAL A 451 -4.07 8.00 -10.58
C VAL A 451 -5.21 9.01 -10.39
N CYS A 452 -6.25 8.88 -11.20
CA CYS A 452 -7.45 9.72 -11.15
C CYS A 452 -8.65 8.91 -10.67
N TYR A 453 -9.43 9.53 -9.78
CA TYR A 453 -10.67 8.95 -9.26
C TYR A 453 -11.88 9.83 -9.56
N TYR A 454 -12.97 9.21 -9.95
CA TYR A 454 -14.26 9.86 -10.11
C TYR A 454 -15.27 9.21 -9.17
N VAL A 455 -15.95 10.02 -8.39
CA VAL A 455 -17.07 9.59 -7.55
C VAL A 455 -18.34 10.11 -8.20
N THR A 456 -19.32 9.22 -8.40
CA THR A 456 -20.57 9.63 -9.04
C THR A 456 -21.35 10.66 -8.21
N ALA A 457 -22.16 11.46 -8.89
CA ALA A 457 -22.93 12.53 -8.26
C ALA A 457 -24.03 12.01 -7.33
N VAL A 458 -24.36 12.82 -6.34
CA VAL A 458 -25.21 12.49 -5.18
C VAL A 458 -26.61 11.94 -5.49
N ASN A 459 -27.14 12.28 -6.66
CA ASN A 459 -28.50 11.95 -7.10
C ASN A 459 -28.55 10.93 -8.24
N GLN A 460 -27.41 10.30 -8.57
CA GLN A 460 -27.32 9.34 -9.66
C GLN A 460 -26.97 7.96 -9.10
N THR A 461 -27.79 6.98 -9.44
CA THR A 461 -27.60 5.59 -9.03
C THR A 461 -27.67 4.65 -10.23
N PHE A 462 -26.84 3.61 -10.19
CA PHE A 462 -26.60 2.71 -11.30
C PHE A 462 -26.50 1.27 -10.81
N THR A 463 -26.89 0.33 -11.66
CA THR A 463 -26.52 -1.08 -11.50
C THR A 463 -25.02 -1.25 -11.70
N TRP A 464 -24.46 -2.37 -11.22
CA TRP A 464 -23.03 -2.62 -11.40
C TRP A 464 -22.64 -2.64 -12.88
N ASP A 465 -23.47 -3.28 -13.74
CA ASP A 465 -23.27 -3.31 -15.19
C ASP A 465 -23.30 -1.90 -15.82
N GLU A 466 -24.24 -1.05 -15.40
CA GLU A 466 -24.36 0.33 -15.87
C GLU A 466 -23.15 1.18 -15.43
N ALA A 467 -22.69 0.99 -14.19
CA ALA A 467 -21.53 1.68 -13.62
C ALA A 467 -20.22 1.24 -14.29
N ASN A 468 -20.04 -0.07 -14.49
CA ASN A 468 -18.92 -0.65 -15.22
C ASN A 468 -18.89 -0.14 -16.66
N THR A 469 -20.06 -0.11 -17.31
CA THR A 469 -20.21 0.48 -18.64
C THR A 469 -19.84 1.96 -18.60
N PHE A 470 -20.30 2.73 -17.62
CA PHE A 470 -19.98 4.15 -17.50
C PHE A 470 -18.47 4.39 -17.40
N CYS A 471 -17.78 3.73 -16.47
CA CYS A 471 -16.33 3.90 -16.30
C CYS A 471 -15.59 3.49 -17.59
N SER A 472 -16.04 2.41 -18.24
CA SER A 472 -15.41 1.90 -19.48
C SER A 472 -15.85 2.59 -20.78
N LYS A 473 -16.83 3.51 -20.73
CA LYS A 473 -17.44 4.18 -21.90
C LYS A 473 -16.61 5.34 -22.42
N ASP A 474 -15.85 6.01 -21.56
CA ASP A 474 -14.94 7.05 -22.02
C ASP A 474 -13.95 6.41 -23.01
N MET A 475 -13.92 6.95 -24.23
CA MET A 475 -12.99 6.48 -25.25
C MET A 475 -11.57 6.66 -24.72
N ALA A 476 -10.88 5.54 -24.49
CA ALA A 476 -9.44 5.53 -24.48
C ALA A 476 -8.96 6.25 -25.75
N GLN A 477 -8.33 7.42 -25.58
CA GLN A 477 -7.49 7.95 -26.64
C GLN A 477 -6.39 6.91 -26.94
N ILE A 478 -5.80 6.94 -28.14
CA ILE A 478 -4.74 6.01 -28.54
C ILE A 478 -3.66 5.99 -27.44
N GLY A 479 -3.52 4.86 -26.73
CA GLY A 479 -2.60 4.73 -25.60
C GLY A 479 -3.15 5.14 -24.23
N GLN A 480 -4.45 5.06 -23.96
CA GLN A 480 -4.99 5.19 -22.59
C GLN A 480 -5.64 3.87 -22.15
N MET A 481 -5.43 3.44 -20.90
CA MET A 481 -6.35 2.46 -20.31
C MET A 481 -7.71 3.14 -20.14
N LYS A 482 -8.76 2.40 -20.47
CA LYS A 482 -10.13 2.82 -20.16
C LYS A 482 -10.23 2.97 -18.65
N PRO A 483 -10.90 4.01 -18.12
CA PRO A 483 -11.25 4.01 -16.72
C PRO A 483 -12.04 2.73 -16.39
N ALA A 484 -11.85 2.21 -15.19
CA ALA A 484 -12.55 1.04 -14.69
C ALA A 484 -13.23 1.39 -13.38
N LEU A 485 -14.10 0.51 -12.88
CA LEU A 485 -14.57 0.63 -11.52
C LEU A 485 -13.40 0.43 -10.54
N LEU A 486 -13.46 1.13 -9.40
CA LEU A 486 -12.43 1.14 -8.36
C LEU A 486 -11.92 -0.26 -8.03
N ALA A 487 -10.60 -0.43 -8.00
CA ALA A 487 -9.93 -1.67 -7.65
C ALA A 487 -8.81 -1.38 -6.65
N VAL A 488 -9.19 -1.22 -5.38
CA VAL A 488 -8.22 -0.89 -4.34
C VAL A 488 -7.12 -1.95 -4.26
N ASN A 489 -5.87 -1.50 -4.29
CA ASN A 489 -4.70 -2.35 -4.40
C ASN A 489 -3.65 -2.12 -3.32
N SER A 490 -3.81 -1.05 -2.55
CA SER A 490 -2.86 -0.66 -1.52
C SER A 490 -3.56 0.00 -0.34
N GLN A 491 -2.85 -0.01 0.78
CA GLN A 491 -3.32 0.56 2.03
C GLN A 491 -3.60 2.06 1.91
N ALA A 492 -2.66 2.74 1.28
CA ALA A 492 -2.71 4.18 1.11
C ALA A 492 -3.83 4.58 0.11
N GLU A 493 -4.13 3.74 -0.88
CA GLU A 493 -5.29 3.94 -1.75
C GLU A 493 -6.61 3.76 -0.98
N GLN A 494 -6.77 2.70 -0.17
CA GLN A 494 -7.98 2.51 0.64
C GLN A 494 -8.22 3.71 1.57
N THR A 495 -7.16 4.19 2.22
CA THR A 495 -7.22 5.35 3.12
C THR A 495 -7.58 6.62 2.35
N PHE A 496 -7.01 6.81 1.15
CA PHE A 496 -7.36 7.92 0.27
C PHE A 496 -8.83 7.87 -0.17
N ILE A 497 -9.32 6.71 -0.60
CA ILE A 497 -10.72 6.52 -0.99
C ILE A 497 -11.66 6.82 0.17
N ASN A 498 -11.41 6.27 1.36
CA ASN A 498 -12.20 6.57 2.55
C ASN A 498 -12.25 8.08 2.80
N ASN A 499 -11.11 8.77 2.77
CA ASN A 499 -11.03 10.22 2.93
C ASN A 499 -11.68 11.03 1.79
N LEU A 500 -11.72 10.48 0.58
CA LEU A 500 -12.39 11.09 -0.57
C LEU A 500 -13.92 11.00 -0.40
N LEU A 501 -14.40 9.86 0.07
CA LEU A 501 -15.83 9.59 0.28
C LEU A 501 -16.38 10.34 1.50
N THR A 502 -15.60 10.53 2.56
CA THR A 502 -16.03 11.31 3.74
C THR A 502 -16.23 12.80 3.44
N LYS A 503 -15.60 13.30 2.37
CA LYS A 503 -15.79 14.68 1.87
C LYS A 503 -17.00 14.83 0.95
N GLN A 504 -17.61 13.73 0.50
CA GLN A 504 -18.83 13.74 -0.30
C GLN A 504 -20.04 13.96 0.60
N ALA A 505 -21.10 14.58 0.08
CA ALA A 505 -22.37 14.65 0.81
C ALA A 505 -22.90 13.23 1.04
N LEU A 506 -23.70 13.06 2.10
CA LEU A 506 -24.22 11.78 2.61
C LEU A 506 -25.19 11.06 1.66
N ASN A 507 -25.09 11.15 0.34
CA ASN A 507 -25.88 10.41 -0.65
C ASN A 507 -25.12 10.47 -1.99
N PRO A 508 -24.86 9.37 -2.74
CA PRO A 508 -25.03 7.97 -2.37
C PRO A 508 -24.14 7.58 -1.19
N LYS A 509 -24.47 6.44 -0.59
CA LYS A 509 -23.94 6.01 0.73
C LYS A 509 -23.25 4.66 0.65
N SER A 510 -23.22 4.13 -0.56
CA SER A 510 -22.46 2.99 -1.00
C SER A 510 -22.05 3.24 -2.45
N TRP A 511 -20.89 2.76 -2.81
CA TRP A 511 -20.34 2.90 -4.15
C TRP A 511 -19.91 1.55 -4.68
N TRP A 512 -20.32 1.23 -5.91
CA TRP A 512 -19.77 0.08 -6.61
C TRP A 512 -18.26 0.20 -6.72
N THR A 513 -17.59 -0.92 -6.39
CA THR A 513 -16.21 -1.18 -6.77
C THR A 513 -16.20 -2.11 -7.99
N GLY A 514 -15.03 -2.36 -8.56
CA GLY A 514 -14.87 -3.34 -9.62
C GLY A 514 -14.97 -4.77 -9.09
N LEU A 515 -14.85 -5.02 -7.78
CA LEU A 515 -14.74 -6.38 -7.27
C LEU A 515 -16.04 -7.16 -7.50
N ASN A 516 -15.91 -8.33 -8.11
CA ASN A 516 -17.02 -9.21 -8.47
C ASN A 516 -16.54 -10.65 -8.63
N ASP A 517 -17.44 -11.62 -8.50
CA ASP A 517 -17.21 -13.04 -8.78
C ASP A 517 -18.23 -13.59 -9.81
N VAL A 518 -18.91 -12.69 -10.54
CA VAL A 518 -19.89 -12.97 -11.62
C VAL A 518 -19.44 -14.07 -12.59
N LYS A 519 -18.13 -14.21 -12.84
CA LYS A 519 -17.59 -15.24 -13.74
C LYS A 519 -17.45 -16.61 -13.08
N ASN A 520 -17.05 -16.65 -11.81
CA ASN A 520 -16.75 -17.86 -11.07
C ASN A 520 -17.10 -17.61 -9.60
N GLU A 521 -18.23 -18.16 -9.14
CA GLU A 521 -18.70 -18.07 -7.76
C GLU A 521 -17.58 -18.37 -6.76
N GLY A 522 -17.41 -17.49 -5.77
CA GLY A 522 -16.38 -17.60 -4.73
C GLY A 522 -14.97 -17.22 -5.19
N ILE A 523 -14.77 -16.80 -6.45
CA ILE A 523 -13.50 -16.28 -6.95
C ILE A 523 -13.64 -14.80 -7.30
N TRP A 524 -13.35 -13.96 -6.31
CA TRP A 524 -13.39 -12.51 -6.43
C TRP A 524 -12.27 -11.98 -7.34
N THR A 525 -12.65 -11.15 -8.32
CA THR A 525 -11.73 -10.57 -9.31
C THR A 525 -12.12 -9.14 -9.70
N TYR A 526 -11.17 -8.40 -10.28
CA TYR A 526 -11.43 -7.10 -10.90
C TYR A 526 -11.56 -7.20 -12.44
N PRO A 527 -12.47 -6.45 -13.10
CA PRO A 527 -12.78 -6.59 -14.52
C PRO A 527 -11.63 -6.17 -15.45
N ASP A 528 -10.75 -5.28 -15.00
CA ASP A 528 -9.70 -4.60 -15.76
C ASP A 528 -8.29 -5.21 -15.55
N ARG A 529 -8.10 -6.06 -14.53
CA ARG A 529 -6.79 -6.63 -14.11
C ARG A 529 -6.60 -8.10 -14.48
N SER A 530 -7.12 -8.50 -15.64
CA SER A 530 -7.10 -9.87 -16.17
C SER A 530 -7.24 -10.98 -15.11
N ASN A 531 -8.32 -10.88 -14.31
CA ASN A 531 -8.73 -11.87 -13.31
C ASN A 531 -7.73 -12.10 -12.14
N LEU A 532 -6.91 -11.13 -11.77
CA LEU A 532 -6.16 -11.23 -10.52
C LEU A 532 -7.07 -11.12 -9.29
N PRO A 533 -6.75 -11.87 -8.20
CA PRO A 533 -7.46 -11.75 -6.93
C PRO A 533 -7.22 -10.36 -6.31
N PRO A 534 -8.18 -9.83 -5.54
CA PRO A 534 -7.99 -8.60 -4.80
C PRO A 534 -6.88 -8.72 -3.75
N ASN A 535 -6.30 -7.59 -3.36
CA ASN A 535 -5.51 -7.52 -2.13
C ASN A 535 -6.48 -7.57 -0.94
N MET A 536 -6.70 -8.76 -0.37
CA MET A 536 -7.68 -8.96 0.71
C MET A 536 -7.30 -8.25 2.01
N ALA A 537 -6.02 -7.94 2.23
CA ALA A 537 -5.55 -7.21 3.41
C ALA A 537 -6.05 -5.75 3.46
N VAL A 538 -6.52 -5.21 2.33
CA VAL A 538 -7.07 -3.84 2.24
C VAL A 538 -8.58 -3.83 2.02
N ILE A 539 -9.22 -5.00 2.04
CA ILE A 539 -10.66 -5.17 1.83
C ILE A 539 -11.30 -5.64 3.14
N PRO A 540 -11.78 -4.71 3.99
CA PRO A 540 -12.50 -5.07 5.20
C PRO A 540 -13.91 -5.57 4.82
N TRP A 541 -14.05 -6.89 4.70
CA TRP A 541 -15.32 -7.53 4.41
C TRP A 541 -16.32 -7.38 5.56
N ASN A 542 -17.61 -7.54 5.24
CA ASN A 542 -18.70 -7.55 6.21
C ASN A 542 -19.23 -8.98 6.41
N SER A 543 -18.54 -9.78 7.24
CA SER A 543 -18.90 -11.17 7.58
C SER A 543 -19.10 -12.09 6.36
N GLU A 544 -17.97 -12.66 5.89
CA GLU A 544 -17.74 -13.42 4.64
C GLU A 544 -18.33 -12.77 3.38
N PRO A 545 -17.88 -13.14 2.17
CA PRO A 545 -18.87 -13.33 1.12
C PRO A 545 -19.87 -14.40 1.59
N ASN A 546 -20.98 -13.99 2.20
CA ASN A 546 -22.01 -14.90 2.70
C ASN A 546 -22.91 -15.38 1.56
N ASP A 547 -22.33 -16.19 0.67
CA ASP A 547 -23.05 -16.74 -0.47
C ASP A 547 -24.06 -17.83 -0.05
N LYS A 548 -25.14 -17.41 0.62
CA LYS A 548 -26.21 -18.32 1.05
C LYS A 548 -27.13 -18.73 -0.11
N LEU A 549 -27.01 -18.15 -1.31
CA LEU A 549 -27.97 -18.31 -2.41
C LEU A 549 -27.42 -18.18 -3.87
N GLY A 550 -26.14 -17.91 -4.10
CA GLY A 550 -25.46 -17.83 -5.41
C GLY A 550 -25.87 -16.64 -6.29
N ASN A 551 -26.14 -15.46 -5.72
CA ASN A 551 -26.70 -14.33 -6.48
C ASN A 551 -26.25 -12.92 -6.05
N LYS A 552 -25.16 -12.82 -5.29
CA LYS A 552 -24.61 -11.56 -4.76
C LYS A 552 -23.23 -11.27 -5.35
N ASP A 553 -23.17 -11.26 -6.66
CA ASP A 553 -21.88 -11.45 -7.32
C ASP A 553 -21.04 -10.15 -7.46
N CYS A 554 -21.50 -9.03 -6.87
CA CYS A 554 -20.90 -7.71 -7.04
C CYS A 554 -20.71 -7.00 -5.70
N VAL A 555 -19.59 -6.27 -5.56
CA VAL A 555 -19.22 -5.68 -4.26
C VAL A 555 -19.44 -4.18 -4.24
N MET A 556 -20.12 -3.72 -3.19
CA MET A 556 -20.20 -2.31 -2.84
C MET A 556 -19.26 -1.96 -1.70
N LEU A 557 -18.73 -0.74 -1.73
CA LEU A 557 -18.05 -0.08 -0.62
C LEU A 557 -19.06 0.79 0.13
N ALA A 558 -19.37 0.48 1.39
CA ALA A 558 -20.23 1.28 2.25
C ALA A 558 -19.51 2.53 2.78
N TRP A 559 -20.26 3.53 3.24
CA TRP A 559 -19.70 4.75 3.85
C TRP A 559 -18.86 4.50 5.09
N SER A 560 -19.07 3.38 5.79
CA SER A 560 -18.23 2.96 6.92
C SER A 560 -16.87 2.39 6.49
N GLY A 561 -16.61 2.24 5.18
CA GLY A 561 -15.39 1.67 4.63
C GLY A 561 -15.45 0.17 4.35
N ARG A 562 -16.57 -0.51 4.67
CA ARG A 562 -16.74 -1.96 4.50
C ARG A 562 -17.10 -2.37 3.08
N TYR A 563 -16.60 -3.53 2.67
CA TYR A 563 -16.96 -4.19 1.42
C TYR A 563 -18.06 -5.22 1.67
N ILE A 564 -19.14 -5.14 0.88
CA ILE A 564 -20.30 -6.02 1.00
C ILE A 564 -20.67 -6.55 -0.38
N ASP A 565 -20.79 -7.87 -0.48
CA ASP A 565 -21.35 -8.56 -1.63
C ASP A 565 -22.87 -8.35 -1.68
N ILE A 566 -23.35 -7.84 -2.81
CA ILE A 566 -24.77 -7.58 -3.02
C ILE A 566 -25.16 -7.92 -4.45
N ASN A 567 -26.47 -8.00 -4.68
CA ASN A 567 -26.98 -8.25 -6.01
C ASN A 567 -26.55 -7.15 -6.99
N CYS A 568 -25.88 -7.52 -8.09
CA CYS A 568 -25.39 -6.61 -9.13
C CYS A 568 -26.47 -5.67 -9.74
N LYS A 569 -27.76 -5.98 -9.56
CA LYS A 569 -28.91 -5.15 -10.01
C LYS A 569 -29.34 -4.09 -9.02
N ALA A 570 -28.73 -4.00 -7.83
CA ALA A 570 -28.94 -2.88 -6.92
C ALA A 570 -28.53 -1.55 -7.58
N LYS A 571 -29.19 -0.45 -7.23
CA LYS A 571 -28.88 0.87 -7.78
C LYS A 571 -28.23 1.75 -6.72
N ILE A 572 -26.91 1.92 -6.82
CA ILE A 572 -26.10 2.71 -5.89
C ILE A 572 -25.11 3.61 -6.64
N GLY A 573 -24.29 4.36 -5.89
CA GLY A 573 -23.21 5.15 -6.47
C GLY A 573 -22.12 4.27 -7.06
N PHE A 574 -21.09 4.85 -7.68
CA PHE A 574 -19.89 4.12 -8.08
C PHE A 574 -18.66 5.02 -8.04
N ILE A 575 -17.50 4.38 -7.99
CA ILE A 575 -16.21 5.04 -8.11
C ILE A 575 -15.51 4.48 -9.34
N CYS A 576 -15.07 5.36 -10.23
CA CYS A 576 -14.15 4.97 -11.29
C CYS A 576 -12.71 5.29 -10.87
N GLU A 577 -11.78 4.44 -11.25
CA GLU A 577 -10.35 4.71 -11.21
C GLU A 577 -9.77 4.72 -12.63
N LYS A 578 -8.71 5.52 -12.82
CA LYS A 578 -7.93 5.55 -14.05
C LYS A 578 -6.45 5.61 -13.72
N TRP A 579 -5.72 4.59 -14.15
CA TRP A 579 -4.27 4.50 -14.06
C TRP A 579 -3.56 5.45 -15.03
N PRO A 580 -2.33 5.88 -14.71
CA PRO A 580 -1.44 6.48 -15.69
C PRO A 580 -0.99 5.38 -16.64
N TYR A 581 -0.88 5.74 -17.91
CA TYR A 581 -0.44 4.88 -19.03
C TYR A 581 0.68 3.87 -18.70
N GLY A 582 0.49 2.63 -19.15
CA GLY A 582 1.57 1.76 -19.61
C GLY A 582 1.70 1.86 -21.13
N LEU A 583 2.91 2.08 -21.63
CA LEU A 583 3.19 2.38 -23.04
C LEU A 583 2.49 1.40 -24.04
N ASN A 584 1.82 1.86 -25.10
CA ASN A 584 1.21 0.98 -26.12
C ASN A 584 2.26 0.52 -27.16
N PRO A 585 2.32 -0.78 -27.53
CA PRO A 585 3.36 -1.41 -28.37
C PRO A 585 3.44 -0.96 -29.84
N ASN A 586 2.56 -0.09 -30.34
CA ASN A 586 2.48 0.19 -31.78
C ASN A 586 3.45 1.25 -32.34
N LYS A 587 4.56 1.55 -31.65
CA LYS A 587 5.66 2.38 -32.21
C LYS A 587 7.08 1.84 -31.98
N ALA A 588 7.22 0.53 -31.77
CA ALA A 588 8.51 -0.17 -31.91
C ALA A 588 8.53 -1.08 -33.15
N SER A 589 7.96 -0.63 -34.26
CA SER A 589 8.10 -1.30 -35.57
C SER A 589 8.76 -0.39 -36.58
N THR A 590 10.05 -0.19 -36.38
CA THR A 590 11.03 -0.22 -37.47
C THR A 590 12.23 -1.00 -36.94
N ARG A 591 12.17 -2.33 -37.07
CA ARG A 591 13.36 -3.17 -36.93
C ARG A 591 14.39 -2.69 -37.94
N SER A 592 15.49 -2.11 -37.45
CA SER A 592 16.72 -1.99 -38.22
C SER A 592 17.17 -3.41 -38.57
N LEU A 593 17.01 -3.79 -39.83
CA LEU A 593 17.58 -5.00 -40.42
C LEU A 593 19.10 -4.84 -40.49
N SER A 594 19.81 -5.23 -39.43
CA SER A 594 21.27 -5.30 -39.47
C SER A 594 21.83 -6.09 -38.30
N SER A 595 21.66 -7.42 -38.31
CA SER A 595 22.61 -8.44 -37.82
C SER A 595 21.92 -9.79 -37.61
N LEU A 596 21.79 -10.56 -38.69
CA LEU A 596 21.57 -12.01 -38.64
C LEU A 596 22.13 -12.62 -39.92
N LEU A 597 23.46 -12.59 -40.00
CA LEU A 597 24.29 -13.35 -40.92
C LEU A 597 25.52 -13.74 -40.11
N ILE A 598 25.50 -14.95 -39.56
CA ILE A 598 26.60 -15.85 -39.17
C ILE A 598 25.99 -16.82 -38.14
N ALA A 599 25.46 -17.93 -38.63
CA ALA A 599 25.38 -19.24 -37.96
C ALA A 599 24.41 -20.17 -38.70
N LEU A 600 24.70 -20.52 -39.97
CA LEU A 600 24.18 -21.73 -40.63
C LEU A 600 24.84 -21.93 -42.01
N VAL A 601 26.16 -22.11 -42.04
CA VAL A 601 26.86 -22.76 -43.19
C VAL A 601 28.01 -23.62 -42.64
N VAL A 602 27.69 -24.67 -41.90
CA VAL A 602 28.50 -25.91 -41.84
C VAL A 602 27.54 -27.05 -41.56
N SER A 603 26.96 -27.60 -42.63
CA SER A 603 26.56 -29.01 -42.81
C SER A 603 25.66 -29.09 -44.04
N VAL A 604 26.05 -29.96 -44.99
CA VAL A 604 25.37 -30.26 -46.28
C VAL A 604 25.78 -29.38 -47.47
N THR A 605 27.05 -29.51 -47.87
CA THR A 605 27.43 -29.76 -49.28
C THR A 605 28.81 -30.42 -49.31
N PHE A 606 28.82 -31.73 -49.01
CA PHE A 606 29.85 -32.66 -49.47
C PHE A 606 29.17 -33.87 -50.12
N ILE A 607 28.16 -33.60 -50.97
CA ILE A 607 27.66 -34.54 -51.97
C ILE A 607 27.21 -33.70 -53.18
N LEU A 608 28.17 -33.38 -54.07
CA LEU A 608 28.08 -33.31 -55.54
C LEU A 608 29.15 -32.33 -56.08
N HIS A 609 30.19 -32.95 -56.64
CA HIS A 609 31.33 -32.42 -57.41
C HIS A 609 32.49 -31.82 -56.60
#